data_AF-A0A538F1Q7-F1
#
_entry.id   AF-A0A538F1Q7-F1
#
_cell.length_a   1.000
_cell.length_b   1.000
_cell.length_c   1.000
_cell.angle_alpha   90.00
_cell.angle_beta   90.00
_cell.angle_gamma   90.00
#
_symmetry.space_group_name_H-M   'P 1'
#
loop_
_entity.id
_entity.type
_entity.pdbx_description
1 polymer ?
#
loop_
_entity_poly.entity_id
_entity_poly.type
_entity_poly.pdbx_seq_one_letter_code
_entity_poly.pdbx_strand_id
1 'polypeptide(L)'
;MRRLSLLLGLGALIAVAFFVVPAFAAGGGSTTCNGTLAPGTYQRVVVPQDGVCLSDGPVTILAGLFVRQGGTLVLGSEENPVHTATIGGGVHASNAMNVQIHFSTINGGIDIHGGSGPFGGPFDVTWNTIEDSTVNGGYTEAGYDGFWNGFIRNNVHGSVNLIGNTVADPDGNEVVTNTMHGNLNCQGNDPPPQVGDSEGSPNHVTGRETGQCVGL
;
A
#
# COMPACT_ATOMS: atom_id res chain seq x y z
N MET A 1 -66.10 37.91 40.01
CA MET A 1 -66.67 37.46 38.71
C MET A 1 -65.68 37.77 37.60
N ARG A 2 -65.50 36.84 36.64
CA ARG A 2 -64.57 36.80 35.47
C ARG A 2 -63.13 36.33 35.79
N ARG A 3 -62.84 35.02 35.69
CA ARG A 3 -62.48 34.15 34.51
C ARG A 3 -61.03 34.42 34.03
N LEU A 4 -60.12 33.46 34.26
CA LEU A 4 -59.46 32.56 33.27
C LEU A 4 -58.77 33.33 32.12
N SER A 5 -57.49 33.13 31.80
CA SER A 5 -56.88 31.83 31.45
C SER A 5 -55.35 31.87 31.51
N LEU A 6 -54.74 30.78 32.02
CA LEU A 6 -53.36 30.41 31.72
C LEU A 6 -53.27 29.96 30.25
N LEU A 7 -52.23 30.41 29.53
CA LEU A 7 -51.79 29.82 28.27
C LEU A 7 -50.36 29.28 28.49
N LEU A 8 -50.29 27.96 28.73
CA LEU A 8 -49.07 27.19 28.56
C LEU A 8 -48.78 27.06 27.06
N GLY A 9 -47.73 27.71 26.58
CA GLY A 9 -47.18 27.47 25.25
C GLY A 9 -46.37 26.18 25.26
N LEU A 10 -46.94 25.11 24.69
CA LEU A 10 -46.25 23.85 24.45
C LEU A 10 -45.34 24.02 23.22
N GLY A 11 -44.06 24.33 23.46
CA GLY A 11 -43.04 24.32 22.40
C GLY A 11 -42.66 22.89 22.06
N ALA A 12 -43.08 22.40 20.90
CA ALA A 12 -42.67 21.10 20.38
C ALA A 12 -41.18 21.15 19.97
N LEU A 13 -40.30 20.62 20.82
CA LEU A 13 -38.92 20.30 20.47
C LEU A 13 -38.93 19.09 19.53
N ILE A 14 -38.80 19.34 18.22
CA ILE A 14 -38.50 18.29 17.25
C ILE A 14 -37.00 18.00 17.38
N ALA A 15 -36.65 17.02 18.20
CA ALA A 15 -35.32 16.44 18.21
C ALA A 15 -35.15 15.59 16.95
N VAL A 16 -34.48 16.13 15.93
CA VAL A 16 -34.06 15.37 14.76
C VAL A 16 -32.93 14.45 15.20
N ALA A 17 -33.26 13.18 15.46
CA ALA A 17 -32.26 12.14 15.66
C ALA A 17 -31.55 11.89 14.32
N PHE A 18 -30.33 12.39 14.18
CA PHE A 18 -29.42 11.95 13.12
C PHE A 18 -29.01 10.51 13.42
N PHE A 19 -29.75 9.56 12.85
CA PHE A 19 -29.26 8.20 12.74
C PHE A 19 -28.08 8.22 11.76
N VAL A 20 -26.86 8.09 12.28
CA VAL A 20 -25.69 7.73 11.47
C VAL A 20 -25.92 6.29 11.03
N VAL A 21 -26.55 6.12 9.87
CA VAL A 21 -26.60 4.81 9.21
C VAL A 21 -25.17 4.50 8.78
N PRO A 22 -24.59 3.34 9.14
CA PRO A 22 -23.36 2.92 8.50
C PRO A 22 -23.65 2.85 7.01
N ALA A 23 -22.86 3.56 6.21
CA ALA A 23 -22.91 3.44 4.77
C ALA A 23 -22.42 2.02 4.42
N PHE A 24 -23.33 1.06 4.31
CA PHE A 24 -23.03 -0.20 3.67
C PHE A 24 -22.86 0.11 2.18
N ALA A 25 -21.62 0.14 1.71
CA ALA A 25 -21.33 0.19 0.29
C ALA A 25 -21.90 -1.08 -0.36
N ALA A 26 -23.07 -0.95 -0.98
CA ALA A 26 -23.68 -2.00 -1.76
C ALA A 26 -22.97 -2.09 -3.12
N GLY A 27 -22.47 -3.28 -3.44
CA GLY A 27 -22.07 -3.68 -4.78
C GLY A 27 -20.63 -4.17 -4.85
N GLY A 28 -20.42 -5.27 -5.57
CA GLY A 28 -19.09 -5.77 -5.96
C GLY A 28 -18.34 -4.84 -6.92
N GLY A 29 -18.40 -3.53 -6.68
CA GLY A 29 -17.96 -2.45 -7.54
C GLY A 29 -16.52 -2.05 -7.30
N SER A 30 -15.95 -1.40 -8.29
CA SER A 30 -14.61 -0.82 -8.21
C SER A 30 -14.69 0.61 -7.68
N THR A 31 -13.83 0.96 -6.73
CA THR A 31 -13.64 2.32 -6.24
C THR A 31 -12.42 2.92 -6.92
N THR A 32 -12.59 4.03 -7.64
CA THR A 32 -11.45 4.80 -8.15
C THR A 32 -10.96 5.72 -7.04
N CYS A 33 -9.68 5.63 -6.70
CA CYS A 33 -9.03 6.50 -5.74
C CYS A 33 -8.17 7.54 -6.46
N ASN A 34 -8.53 8.81 -6.34
CA ASN A 34 -7.75 9.94 -6.84
C ASN A 34 -7.82 11.10 -5.82
N GLY A 35 -6.92 11.09 -4.85
CA GLY A 35 -6.91 11.91 -3.64
C GLY A 35 -6.77 11.02 -2.40
N THR A 36 -7.44 11.39 -1.33
CA THR A 36 -7.46 10.59 -0.09
C THR A 36 -8.51 9.49 -0.13
N LEU A 37 -8.12 8.26 0.15
CA LEU A 37 -9.02 7.15 0.43
C LEU A 37 -9.37 7.15 1.92
N ALA A 38 -10.64 7.42 2.23
CA ALA A 38 -11.13 7.41 3.60
C ALA A 38 -11.04 6.00 4.23
N PRO A 39 -10.96 5.89 5.57
CA PRO A 39 -11.08 4.62 6.25
C PRO A 39 -12.39 3.92 5.91
N GLY A 40 -12.36 2.60 5.75
CA GLY A 40 -13.55 1.83 5.41
C GLY A 40 -13.29 0.53 4.65
N THR A 41 -14.37 -0.10 4.19
CA THR A 41 -14.31 -1.34 3.42
C THR A 41 -14.69 -1.09 1.97
N TYR A 42 -13.81 -1.56 1.07
CA TYR A 42 -13.93 -1.43 -0.37
C TYR A 42 -13.88 -2.83 -0.99
N GLN A 43 -14.70 -3.07 -2.02
CA GLN A 43 -14.59 -4.32 -2.76
C GLN A 43 -13.29 -4.36 -3.55
N ARG A 44 -12.99 -3.32 -4.33
CA ARG A 44 -11.77 -3.18 -5.14
C ARG A 44 -11.39 -1.72 -5.17
N VAL A 45 -10.09 -1.42 -5.12
CA VAL A 45 -9.58 -0.06 -5.29
C VAL A 45 -8.71 0.00 -6.55
N VAL A 46 -8.89 1.05 -7.33
CA VAL A 46 -8.10 1.34 -8.52
C VAL A 46 -7.57 2.76 -8.42
N VAL A 47 -6.24 2.92 -8.44
CA VAL A 47 -5.59 4.21 -8.69
C VAL A 47 -5.57 4.39 -10.22
N PRO A 48 -6.23 5.43 -10.77
CA PRO A 48 -6.30 5.61 -12.20
C PRO A 48 -4.93 6.00 -12.77
N GLN A 49 -4.84 6.04 -14.10
CA GLN A 49 -3.62 6.51 -14.76
C GLN A 49 -3.27 7.93 -14.28
N ASP A 50 -2.00 8.14 -13.93
CA ASP A 50 -1.46 9.40 -13.40
C ASP A 50 -2.18 9.90 -12.13
N GLY A 51 -2.98 9.04 -11.50
CA GLY A 51 -3.75 9.35 -10.30
C GLY A 51 -2.93 9.17 -9.04
N VAL A 52 -3.35 9.83 -7.97
CA VAL A 52 -2.71 9.74 -6.65
C VAL A 52 -3.71 9.14 -5.67
N CYS A 53 -3.33 8.17 -4.86
CA CYS A 53 -4.17 7.59 -3.83
C CYS A 53 -3.40 7.55 -2.51
N LEU A 54 -3.89 8.25 -1.50
CA LEU A 54 -3.27 8.34 -0.17
C LEU A 54 -4.25 7.83 0.88
N SER A 55 -3.78 7.06 1.86
CA SER A 55 -4.61 6.67 3.00
C SER A 55 -3.78 6.45 4.26
N ASP A 56 -4.23 7.03 5.37
CA ASP A 56 -3.71 6.74 6.71
C ASP A 56 -4.39 5.52 7.35
N GLY A 57 -5.38 4.93 6.65
CA GLY A 57 -6.11 3.75 7.12
C GLY A 57 -7.00 3.99 8.36
N PRO A 58 -7.62 2.92 8.89
CA PRO A 58 -7.59 1.57 8.34
C PRO A 58 -8.50 1.41 7.13
N VAL A 59 -8.00 0.80 6.05
CA VAL A 59 -8.79 0.38 4.88
C VAL A 59 -8.81 -1.13 4.73
N THR A 60 -9.96 -1.69 4.38
CA THR A 60 -10.10 -3.10 4.02
C THR A 60 -10.48 -3.20 2.54
N ILE A 61 -9.65 -3.85 1.72
CA ILE A 61 -9.86 -3.99 0.27
C ILE A 61 -10.03 -5.47 -0.05
N LEU A 62 -11.26 -5.91 -0.37
CA LEU A 62 -11.60 -7.33 -0.38
C LEU A 62 -11.03 -8.11 -1.59
N ALA A 63 -11.20 -7.59 -2.80
CA ALA A 63 -10.84 -8.26 -4.05
C ALA A 63 -9.55 -7.74 -4.71
N GLY A 64 -8.85 -6.80 -4.07
CA GLY A 64 -7.52 -6.36 -4.50
C GLY A 64 -7.42 -4.88 -4.88
N LEU A 65 -6.18 -4.44 -5.02
CA LEU A 65 -5.75 -3.08 -5.27
C LEU A 65 -4.96 -3.00 -6.57
N PHE A 66 -5.32 -2.04 -7.44
CA PHE A 66 -4.71 -1.91 -8.76
C PHE A 66 -4.16 -0.49 -8.94
N VAL A 67 -2.86 -0.37 -9.21
CA VAL A 67 -2.21 0.90 -9.51
C VAL A 67 -1.89 0.94 -11.01
N ARG A 68 -2.51 1.87 -11.73
CA ARG A 68 -2.31 2.02 -13.17
C ARG A 68 -1.04 2.82 -13.47
N GLN A 69 -0.71 2.89 -14.75
CA GLN A 69 0.45 3.61 -15.27
C GLN A 69 0.52 5.04 -14.72
N GLY A 70 1.71 5.47 -14.28
CA GLY A 70 1.95 6.77 -13.66
C GLY A 70 1.26 6.99 -12.32
N GLY A 71 0.50 5.99 -11.82
CA GLY A 71 -0.24 6.08 -10.58
C GLY A 71 0.70 6.10 -9.37
N THR A 72 0.29 6.84 -8.34
CA THR A 72 0.95 6.88 -7.03
C THR A 72 -0.01 6.33 -5.98
N LEU A 73 0.43 5.34 -5.22
CA LEU A 73 -0.25 4.81 -4.06
C LEU A 73 0.62 5.00 -2.83
N VAL A 74 0.05 5.55 -1.76
CA VAL A 74 0.65 5.59 -0.42
C VAL A 74 -0.38 5.10 0.59
N LEU A 75 -0.04 4.01 1.27
CA LEU A 75 -0.79 3.48 2.40
C LEU A 75 0.11 3.54 3.63
N GLY A 76 -0.21 4.41 4.58
CA GLY A 76 0.50 4.54 5.85
C GLY A 76 1.87 5.19 5.71
N SER A 77 2.53 5.41 6.85
CA SER A 77 3.88 5.96 6.92
C SER A 77 4.57 5.63 8.24
N GLU A 78 5.90 5.71 8.27
CA GLU A 78 6.72 5.51 9.49
C GLU A 78 6.42 6.53 10.58
N GLU A 79 5.96 7.74 10.23
CA GLU A 79 5.57 8.76 11.21
C GLU A 79 4.28 8.39 11.97
N ASN A 80 3.50 7.44 11.45
CA ASN A 80 2.27 6.95 12.05
C ASN A 80 2.20 5.41 11.97
N PRO A 81 2.97 4.70 12.83
CA PRO A 81 3.13 3.25 12.76
C PRO A 81 1.91 2.49 13.30
N VAL A 82 0.81 2.58 12.58
CA VAL A 82 -0.46 1.93 12.88
C VAL A 82 -0.92 1.08 11.69
N HIS A 83 -1.68 0.02 11.98
CA HIS A 83 -2.23 -0.84 10.94
C HIS A 83 -3.03 -0.01 9.91
N THR A 84 -2.55 0.01 8.67
CA THR A 84 -3.09 0.89 7.63
C THR A 84 -4.04 0.15 6.69
N ALA A 85 -3.69 -1.04 6.21
CA ALA A 85 -4.53 -1.74 5.24
C ALA A 85 -4.61 -3.25 5.45
N THR A 86 -5.77 -3.81 5.15
CA THR A 86 -5.97 -5.25 4.93
C THR A 86 -6.43 -5.46 3.49
N ILE A 87 -5.61 -6.13 2.67
CA ILE A 87 -5.84 -6.30 1.24
C ILE A 87 -6.03 -7.78 0.93
N GLY A 88 -7.25 -8.18 0.58
CA GLY A 88 -7.64 -9.57 0.32
C GLY A 88 -7.04 -10.12 -0.98
N GLY A 89 -7.35 -9.49 -2.12
CA GLY A 89 -6.99 -10.00 -3.45
C GLY A 89 -5.55 -9.77 -3.90
N GLY A 90 -4.72 -9.12 -3.08
CA GLY A 90 -3.37 -8.71 -3.46
C GLY A 90 -3.27 -7.33 -4.09
N VAL A 91 -2.05 -6.96 -4.47
CA VAL A 91 -1.68 -5.67 -5.05
C VAL A 91 -1.12 -5.90 -6.45
N HIS A 92 -1.60 -5.12 -7.42
CA HIS A 92 -1.16 -5.19 -8.81
C HIS A 92 -0.80 -3.80 -9.31
N ALA A 93 0.45 -3.58 -9.71
CA ALA A 93 0.90 -2.31 -10.25
C ALA A 93 1.52 -2.52 -11.64
N SER A 94 1.24 -1.59 -12.55
CA SER A 94 1.80 -1.63 -13.90
C SER A 94 2.26 -0.24 -14.32
N ASN A 95 3.56 -0.08 -14.54
CA ASN A 95 4.24 1.18 -14.78
C ASN A 95 3.82 2.26 -13.77
N ALA A 96 3.65 1.87 -12.51
CA ALA A 96 3.32 2.82 -11.46
C ALA A 96 4.50 3.76 -11.22
N MET A 97 4.20 4.94 -10.68
CA MET A 97 5.21 5.90 -10.28
C MET A 97 5.69 5.63 -8.86
N ASN A 98 4.75 5.37 -7.95
CA ASN A 98 5.04 5.05 -6.56
C ASN A 98 4.07 3.97 -6.06
N VAL A 99 4.60 2.95 -5.40
CA VAL A 99 3.83 1.97 -4.62
C VAL A 99 4.43 1.92 -3.23
N GLN A 100 3.82 2.65 -2.31
CA GLN A 100 4.24 2.74 -0.92
C GLN A 100 3.18 2.10 -0.03
N ILE A 101 3.55 1.05 0.71
CA ILE A 101 2.66 0.29 1.58
C ILE A 101 3.38 0.00 2.89
N HIS A 102 2.91 0.63 3.96
CA HIS A 102 3.41 0.46 5.31
C HIS A 102 2.35 -0.25 6.19
N PHE A 103 2.79 -0.94 7.23
CA PHE A 103 1.95 -1.47 8.32
C PHE A 103 0.68 -2.18 7.84
N SER A 104 0.80 -3.07 6.86
CA SER A 104 -0.34 -3.66 6.17
C SER A 104 -0.34 -5.19 6.20
N THR A 105 -1.52 -5.77 6.05
CA THR A 105 -1.70 -7.20 5.80
C THR A 105 -2.21 -7.41 4.39
N ILE A 106 -1.42 -8.07 3.55
CA ILE A 106 -1.74 -8.42 2.17
C ILE A 106 -1.97 -9.93 2.13
N ASN A 107 -3.24 -10.35 2.01
CA ASN A 107 -3.61 -11.76 1.99
C ASN A 107 -3.30 -12.44 0.65
N GLY A 108 -3.29 -11.67 -0.44
CA GLY A 108 -2.79 -12.11 -1.73
C GLY A 108 -1.27 -11.94 -1.84
N GLY A 109 -0.78 -11.90 -3.07
CA GLY A 109 0.60 -11.47 -3.37
C GLY A 109 0.67 -10.00 -3.75
N ILE A 110 1.88 -9.55 -4.01
CA ILE A 110 2.19 -8.24 -4.60
C ILE A 110 2.87 -8.48 -5.93
N ASP A 111 2.38 -7.84 -6.98
CA ASP A 111 2.86 -7.95 -8.34
C ASP A 111 3.06 -6.55 -8.95
N ILE A 112 4.31 -6.11 -9.05
CA ILE A 112 4.72 -4.80 -9.54
C ILE A 112 5.51 -5.00 -10.83
N HIS A 113 5.03 -4.40 -11.92
CA HIS A 113 5.68 -4.48 -13.22
C HIS A 113 5.97 -3.10 -13.78
N GLY A 114 7.22 -2.85 -14.16
CA GLY A 114 7.61 -1.56 -14.73
C GLY A 114 7.74 -0.45 -13.69
N GLY A 115 8.19 0.71 -14.15
CA GLY A 115 8.23 1.96 -13.40
C GLY A 115 7.88 3.14 -14.29
N SER A 116 8.04 4.35 -13.77
CA SER A 116 7.79 5.59 -14.52
C SER A 116 9.06 6.43 -14.74
N GLY A 117 10.24 5.84 -14.56
CA GLY A 117 11.52 6.52 -14.53
C GLY A 117 11.81 7.16 -13.16
N PRO A 118 13.06 7.61 -12.91
CA PRO A 118 13.51 8.06 -11.58
C PRO A 118 12.96 9.41 -11.11
N PHE A 119 12.40 10.22 -12.00
CA PHE A 119 11.93 11.55 -11.68
C PHE A 119 10.49 11.70 -12.13
N GLY A 120 9.63 12.19 -11.25
CA GLY A 120 8.19 12.16 -11.47
C GLY A 120 7.42 12.71 -10.26
N GLY A 121 6.12 12.90 -10.45
CA GLY A 121 5.24 13.50 -9.43
C GLY A 121 5.05 12.65 -8.17
N PRO A 122 4.02 12.97 -7.37
CA PRO A 122 3.89 14.29 -6.72
C PRO A 122 5.09 14.65 -5.80
N PHE A 123 6.15 13.84 -5.77
CA PHE A 123 7.26 13.93 -4.82
C PHE A 123 8.63 14.23 -5.46
N ASP A 124 8.66 14.66 -6.72
CA ASP A 124 9.83 14.96 -7.56
C ASP A 124 10.73 13.74 -7.93
N VAL A 125 10.77 12.73 -7.08
CA VAL A 125 11.40 11.43 -7.32
C VAL A 125 10.38 10.30 -7.19
N THR A 126 10.68 9.16 -7.79
CA THR A 126 9.81 7.98 -7.77
C THR A 126 10.41 6.90 -6.89
N TRP A 127 9.61 6.31 -6.03
CA TRP A 127 10.08 5.21 -5.21
C TRP A 127 8.97 4.22 -4.85
N ASN A 128 9.39 2.97 -4.70
CA ASN A 128 8.58 1.93 -4.07
C ASN A 128 9.10 1.68 -2.66
N THR A 129 8.17 1.48 -1.74
CA THR A 129 8.47 1.06 -0.37
C THR A 129 7.41 0.09 0.08
N ILE A 130 7.74 -1.18 0.24
CA ILE A 130 6.89 -2.13 0.94
C ILE A 130 7.56 -2.40 2.29
N GLU A 131 6.90 -1.99 3.37
CA GLU A 131 7.53 -1.93 4.67
C GLU A 131 6.60 -2.35 5.80
N ASP A 132 7.16 -2.98 6.83
CA ASP A 132 6.47 -3.41 8.06
C ASP A 132 5.15 -4.14 7.81
N SER A 133 5.13 -4.95 6.75
CA SER A 133 3.92 -5.58 6.25
C SER A 133 3.99 -7.10 6.30
N THR A 134 2.83 -7.73 6.46
CA THR A 134 2.68 -9.18 6.26
C THR A 134 2.11 -9.45 4.88
N VAL A 135 2.81 -10.24 4.07
CA VAL A 135 2.38 -10.69 2.74
C VAL A 135 2.17 -12.19 2.79
N ASN A 136 0.91 -12.63 2.79
CA ASN A 136 0.58 -14.06 2.85
C ASN A 136 0.80 -14.78 1.51
N GLY A 137 0.90 -14.05 0.40
CA GLY A 137 1.35 -14.54 -0.90
C GLY A 137 2.86 -14.34 -1.14
N GLY A 138 3.26 -14.34 -2.41
CA GLY A 138 4.60 -13.94 -2.83
C GLY A 138 4.67 -12.46 -3.21
N TYR A 139 5.88 -11.98 -3.42
CA TYR A 139 6.17 -10.64 -3.94
C TYR A 139 6.98 -10.78 -5.24
N THR A 140 6.51 -10.15 -6.30
CA THR A 140 7.26 -10.02 -7.55
C THR A 140 7.32 -8.55 -7.90
N GLU A 141 8.53 -8.05 -8.09
CA GLU A 141 8.77 -6.78 -8.73
C GLU A 141 9.74 -6.99 -9.89
N ALA A 142 9.28 -6.63 -11.08
CA ALA A 142 10.05 -6.85 -12.28
C ALA A 142 10.03 -5.66 -13.24
N GLY A 143 11.22 -5.26 -13.68
CA GLY A 143 11.40 -4.14 -14.60
C GLY A 143 11.09 -2.79 -13.97
N TYR A 144 11.11 -2.67 -12.64
CA TYR A 144 10.95 -1.37 -11.99
C TYR A 144 12.05 -0.41 -12.48
N ASP A 145 11.68 0.81 -12.80
CA ASP A 145 12.58 1.89 -13.23
C ASP A 145 12.20 3.14 -12.44
N GLY A 146 13.01 3.47 -11.44
CA GLY A 146 12.70 4.50 -10.45
C GLY A 146 13.93 5.10 -9.77
N PHE A 147 13.73 5.89 -8.71
CA PHE A 147 14.82 6.52 -7.99
C PHE A 147 15.37 5.63 -6.87
N TRP A 148 14.46 5.05 -6.08
CA TRP A 148 14.76 4.24 -4.91
C TRP A 148 13.70 3.13 -4.76
N ASN A 149 14.07 2.03 -4.14
CA ASN A 149 13.26 0.84 -3.98
C ASN A 149 13.58 0.13 -2.66
N GLY A 150 12.59 0.08 -1.77
CA GLY A 150 12.69 -0.53 -0.46
C GLY A 150 11.75 -1.70 -0.31
N PHE A 151 12.31 -2.84 0.08
CA PHE A 151 11.57 -3.99 0.58
C PHE A 151 12.08 -4.33 1.98
N ILE A 152 11.40 -3.81 3.01
CA ILE A 152 11.99 -3.66 4.34
C ILE A 152 11.09 -4.25 5.44
N ARG A 153 11.66 -5.04 6.36
CA ARG A 153 10.96 -5.53 7.57
C ARG A 153 9.64 -6.27 7.30
N ASN A 154 9.50 -6.90 6.14
CA ASN A 154 8.29 -7.66 5.81
C ASN A 154 8.34 -9.10 6.31
N ASN A 155 7.17 -9.66 6.60
CA ASN A 155 7.00 -11.09 6.75
C ASN A 155 6.25 -11.65 5.53
N VAL A 156 6.94 -12.41 4.69
CA VAL A 156 6.43 -12.89 3.40
C VAL A 156 6.33 -14.41 3.40
N HIS A 157 5.13 -14.93 3.21
CA HIS A 157 4.88 -16.37 3.26
C HIS A 157 5.13 -17.09 1.91
N GLY A 158 5.33 -16.33 0.82
CA GLY A 158 5.70 -16.84 -0.50
C GLY A 158 7.15 -16.55 -0.89
N SER A 159 7.46 -16.78 -2.18
CA SER A 159 8.75 -16.39 -2.77
C SER A 159 8.76 -14.91 -3.10
N VAL A 160 9.96 -14.32 -3.03
CA VAL A 160 10.26 -12.94 -3.44
C VAL A 160 11.10 -13.00 -4.72
N ASN A 161 10.69 -12.27 -5.75
CA ASN A 161 11.40 -12.14 -7.01
C ASN A 161 11.64 -10.67 -7.34
N LEU A 162 12.90 -10.30 -7.51
CA LEU A 162 13.35 -8.97 -7.90
C LEU A 162 14.11 -9.10 -9.21
N ILE A 163 13.50 -8.68 -10.32
CA ILE A 163 14.00 -9.05 -11.66
C ILE A 163 14.11 -7.81 -12.55
N GLY A 164 15.33 -7.46 -12.92
CA GLY A 164 15.56 -6.41 -13.92
C GLY A 164 15.16 -5.02 -13.42
N ASN A 165 15.20 -4.77 -12.12
CA ASN A 165 14.86 -3.47 -11.54
C ASN A 165 16.07 -2.54 -11.62
N THR A 166 15.86 -1.32 -12.10
CA THR A 166 16.87 -0.27 -12.19
C THR A 166 16.48 0.88 -11.30
N VAL A 167 17.37 1.30 -10.41
CA VAL A 167 17.16 2.51 -9.59
C VAL A 167 18.30 3.50 -9.78
N ALA A 168 17.97 4.79 -9.78
CA ALA A 168 18.95 5.85 -10.04
C ALA A 168 19.90 6.09 -8.87
N ASP A 169 19.43 5.88 -7.63
CA ASP A 169 20.28 5.94 -6.46
C ASP A 169 21.18 4.69 -6.40
N PRO A 170 22.51 4.84 -6.42
CA PRO A 170 23.43 3.71 -6.28
C PRO A 170 23.26 2.94 -4.96
N ASP A 171 22.66 3.56 -3.94
CA ASP A 171 22.33 2.88 -2.69
C ASP A 171 20.88 2.34 -2.67
N GLY A 172 20.03 2.78 -3.59
CA GLY A 172 18.59 2.71 -3.39
C GLY A 172 17.89 1.41 -3.70
N ASN A 173 18.57 0.27 -3.87
CA ASN A 173 17.89 -1.02 -4.06
C ASN A 173 18.00 -1.86 -2.80
N GLU A 174 17.19 -1.53 -1.80
CA GLU A 174 17.36 -2.03 -0.45
C GLU A 174 16.36 -3.12 -0.10
N VAL A 175 16.89 -4.28 0.30
CA VAL A 175 16.10 -5.47 0.61
C VAL A 175 16.60 -6.04 1.91
N VAL A 176 15.99 -5.61 3.02
CA VAL A 176 16.55 -5.81 4.36
C VAL A 176 15.54 -6.19 5.41
N THR A 177 16.02 -6.93 6.41
CA THR A 177 15.30 -7.26 7.64
C THR A 177 13.99 -8.02 7.38
N ASN A 178 13.84 -8.65 6.21
CA ASN A 178 12.64 -9.41 5.89
C ASN A 178 12.76 -10.84 6.44
N THR A 179 11.61 -11.43 6.77
CA THR A 179 11.47 -12.88 6.91
C THR A 179 10.73 -13.42 5.70
N MET A 180 11.35 -14.32 4.95
CA MET A 180 10.80 -14.89 3.71
C MET A 180 10.72 -16.40 3.81
N HIS A 181 9.51 -16.94 3.74
CA HIS A 181 9.29 -18.38 3.85
C HIS A 181 9.44 -19.13 2.52
N GLY A 182 9.50 -18.41 1.39
CA GLY A 182 9.81 -18.94 0.07
C GLY A 182 11.27 -18.73 -0.34
N ASN A 183 11.51 -18.73 -1.65
CA ASN A 183 12.82 -18.39 -2.22
C ASN A 183 12.99 -16.87 -2.33
N LEU A 184 14.23 -16.41 -2.29
CA LEU A 184 14.62 -15.05 -2.66
C LEU A 184 15.42 -15.09 -3.96
N ASN A 185 14.85 -14.59 -5.05
CA ASN A 185 15.46 -14.66 -6.38
C ASN A 185 15.73 -13.27 -6.94
N CYS A 186 16.98 -13.00 -7.28
CA CYS A 186 17.38 -11.69 -7.78
C CYS A 186 18.21 -11.83 -9.04
N GLN A 187 17.75 -11.18 -10.12
CA GLN A 187 18.40 -11.28 -11.42
C GLN A 187 18.33 -9.96 -12.18
N GLY A 188 19.48 -9.47 -12.62
CA GLY A 188 19.58 -8.35 -13.55
C GLY A 188 19.17 -7.00 -12.97
N ASN A 189 19.10 -6.85 -11.65
CA ASN A 189 18.84 -5.56 -11.02
C ASN A 189 20.11 -4.69 -11.03
N ASP A 190 19.94 -3.38 -11.10
CA ASP A 190 21.03 -2.40 -11.14
C ASP A 190 20.67 -1.14 -10.31
N PRO A 191 21.36 -0.87 -9.19
CA PRO A 191 22.32 -1.73 -8.51
C PRO A 191 21.72 -3.09 -8.05
N PRO A 192 22.58 -4.10 -7.77
CA PRO A 192 22.15 -5.33 -7.11
C PRO A 192 21.43 -5.02 -5.78
N PRO A 193 20.44 -5.83 -5.35
CA PRO A 193 19.82 -5.64 -4.05
C PRO A 193 20.86 -5.70 -2.92
N GLN A 194 20.75 -4.79 -1.98
CA GLN A 194 21.75 -4.57 -0.93
C GLN A 194 21.12 -4.17 0.40
N VAL A 195 21.97 -4.09 1.43
CA VAL A 195 21.52 -3.59 2.74
C VAL A 195 21.36 -2.07 2.74
N GLY A 196 22.25 -1.40 2.00
CA GLY A 196 22.30 0.04 1.87
C GLY A 196 22.43 0.80 3.19
N ASP A 197 21.81 1.98 3.26
CA ASP A 197 21.89 2.92 4.37
C ASP A 197 20.62 2.98 5.24
N SER A 198 19.60 2.15 4.96
CA SER A 198 18.44 1.95 5.86
C SER A 198 18.78 1.35 7.24
N GLU A 199 20.05 1.07 7.51
CA GLU A 199 20.54 0.49 8.78
C GLU A 199 19.89 -0.88 9.11
N GLY A 200 19.36 -1.56 8.10
CA GLY A 200 18.72 -2.87 8.23
C GLY A 200 19.69 -4.01 8.55
N SER A 201 19.12 -5.16 8.91
CA SER A 201 19.85 -6.43 9.06
C SER A 201 19.67 -7.32 7.82
N PRO A 202 20.53 -8.33 7.62
CA PRO A 202 20.33 -9.34 6.57
C PRO A 202 18.95 -10.01 6.64
N ASN A 203 18.46 -10.48 5.50
CA ASN A 203 17.18 -11.19 5.44
C ASN A 203 17.28 -12.58 6.09
N HIS A 204 16.15 -13.08 6.56
CA HIS A 204 15.99 -14.46 6.97
C HIS A 204 15.14 -15.21 5.94
N VAL A 205 15.79 -16.00 5.09
CA VAL A 205 15.15 -16.77 4.01
C VAL A 205 15.15 -18.25 4.37
N THR A 206 13.98 -18.90 4.41
CA THR A 206 13.90 -20.36 4.66
C THR A 206 14.01 -21.21 3.40
N GLY A 207 13.83 -20.61 2.22
CA GLY A 207 14.03 -21.24 0.92
C GLY A 207 15.47 -21.09 0.40
N ARG A 208 15.60 -20.95 -0.93
CA ARG A 208 16.89 -20.68 -1.58
C ARG A 208 17.01 -19.20 -1.92
N GLU A 209 18.21 -18.68 -1.69
CA GLU A 209 18.66 -17.43 -2.28
C GLU A 209 19.34 -17.71 -3.62
N THR A 210 19.07 -16.88 -4.64
CA THR A 210 19.67 -17.04 -5.96
C THR A 210 20.09 -15.71 -6.58
N GLY A 211 21.11 -15.79 -7.45
CA GLY A 211 21.61 -14.66 -8.22
C GLY A 211 22.22 -13.58 -7.33
N GLN A 212 21.72 -12.35 -7.47
CA GLN A 212 22.27 -11.18 -6.78
C GLN A 212 21.96 -11.13 -5.28
N CYS A 213 21.04 -11.97 -4.79
CA CYS A 213 20.62 -11.96 -3.38
C CYS A 213 21.20 -13.09 -2.54
N VAL A 214 22.24 -13.78 -3.02
CA VAL A 214 22.93 -14.80 -2.21
C VAL A 214 23.69 -14.12 -1.07
N GLY A 215 23.32 -14.41 0.17
CA GLY A 215 23.91 -13.85 1.38
C GLY A 215 23.38 -12.48 1.78
N LEU A 216 22.22 -12.07 1.23
CA LEU A 216 21.55 -10.79 1.50
C LEU A 216 20.49 -10.92 2.59
#